data_AF-A0A959NTY8-F1
#
_entry.id   AF-A0A959NTY8-F1
#
_cell.length_a   1.000
_cell.length_b   1.000
_cell.length_c   1.000
_cell.angle_alpha   90.00
_cell.angle_beta   90.00
_cell.angle_gamma   90.00
#
_symmetry.space_group_name_H-M   'P 1'
#
loop_
_entity.id
_entity.type
_entity.pdbx_description
1 polymer ?
#
loop_
_entity_poly.entity_id
_entity_poly.type
_entity_poly.pdbx_seq_one_letter_code
_entity_poly.pdbx_strand_id
1 'polypeptide(L)'
;MISRKIDFTSGKHYFNEAIKATEEIDFEVFSKISCLSDLAKIGFEKPDPKLAHEYARFTEYSDYMLEGYDKKHFPFKNALYGIADINFNSMFTTASRWHHRGVISLSKYIVAILKFSLKKGKINHVVAGSLIPMYQYKYYTDESIELFDMILTKYDESRDLTGKTKFVEMIYRDCLLHKNKSTLNHIYNAIKSGAFVEMQIIQKIEAYLNFRETIEKEKESTYSNDFDKEKFVHEIDLSGIDISSTRDLEKAISTIIKNNDSYSNRWKIDNFLSEIKNNCQPKDYINQLDAIVDIDSELLSFYSFEDAIKERLEEWNYYPSLKQWKKEKFRYVILTWFENFDYGNSLSIGKLLEFAKMFDFNETQLGEIILEILPEKIEVLTDESLYSVFFLIKHRLTIEDNTEIFNWVLPRWNKNIKLDFRDGLWNDKLLPPSDTDEAIGNILRLYLGLPDKELRWEAIHSIRNLVNLGNKSTLNYLIKVQNETNCSPFQNEEYIFYWISAKLYLWIAVDRVSAEVPEKLVDLKELFIKELQNEELPHVLIIFFIKRVCQNLLKYNDK
;
A
#
# COMPACT_ATOMS: atom_id res chain seq x y z
N MET A 1 28.37 27.76 -27.82
CA MET A 1 28.17 28.50 -29.10
C MET A 1 28.30 27.56 -30.31
N ILE A 2 27.53 26.45 -30.33
CA ILE A 2 27.48 25.45 -31.42
C ILE A 2 26.09 25.46 -32.11
N SER A 3 25.07 26.05 -31.48
CA SER A 3 23.67 25.98 -31.89
C SER A 3 23.29 26.77 -33.16
N ARG A 4 24.20 27.53 -33.78
CA ARG A 4 23.89 28.35 -34.96
C ARG A 4 24.28 27.70 -36.31
N LYS A 5 24.89 26.51 -36.31
CA LYS A 5 25.34 25.82 -37.54
C LYS A 5 25.18 24.29 -37.45
N ILE A 6 23.98 23.81 -37.14
CA ILE A 6 23.67 22.38 -37.21
C ILE A 6 22.89 22.15 -38.51
N ASP A 7 23.44 21.37 -39.44
CA ASP A 7 22.69 20.94 -40.63
C ASP A 7 21.64 19.89 -40.24
N PHE A 8 20.63 19.70 -41.09
CA PHE A 8 19.52 18.77 -40.81
C PHE A 8 19.99 17.35 -40.48
N THR A 9 21.06 16.86 -41.12
CA THR A 9 21.58 15.50 -40.92
C THR A 9 22.18 15.36 -39.53
N SER A 10 23.04 16.30 -39.15
CA SER A 10 23.65 16.34 -37.81
C SER A 10 22.60 16.57 -36.73
N GLY A 11 21.64 17.48 -36.97
CA GLY A 11 20.54 17.74 -36.05
C GLY A 11 19.65 16.53 -35.84
N LYS A 12 19.26 15.83 -36.92
CA LYS A 12 18.51 14.57 -36.85
C LYS A 12 19.28 13.48 -36.12
N HIS A 13 20.59 13.37 -36.33
CA HIS A 13 21.41 12.39 -35.62
C HIS A 13 21.40 12.65 -34.11
N TYR A 14 21.75 13.85 -33.65
CA TYR A 14 21.77 14.16 -32.22
C TYR A 14 20.36 14.15 -31.59
N PHE A 15 19.32 14.54 -32.34
CA PHE A 15 17.94 14.39 -31.88
C PHE A 15 17.55 12.92 -31.71
N ASN A 16 17.92 12.04 -32.65
CA ASN A 16 17.68 10.61 -32.50
C ASN A 16 18.51 9.99 -31.36
N GLU A 17 19.74 10.43 -31.15
CA GLU A 17 20.55 9.98 -30.01
C GLU A 17 19.98 10.50 -28.68
N ALA A 18 19.44 11.72 -28.65
CA ALA A 18 18.70 12.24 -27.50
C ALA A 18 17.43 11.42 -27.25
N ILE A 19 16.64 11.10 -28.28
CA ILE A 19 15.48 10.20 -28.17
C ILE A 19 15.90 8.86 -27.60
N LYS A 20 16.95 8.23 -28.14
CA LYS A 20 17.46 6.94 -27.63
C LYS A 20 17.91 7.02 -26.18
N ALA A 21 18.56 8.12 -25.78
CA ALA A 21 18.96 8.33 -24.40
C ALA A 21 17.75 8.53 -23.47
N THR A 22 16.68 9.17 -23.94
CA THR A 22 15.42 9.33 -23.20
C THR A 22 14.48 8.13 -23.29
N GLU A 23 14.72 7.18 -24.20
CA GLU A 23 13.99 5.90 -24.28
C GLU A 23 14.37 4.92 -23.15
N GLU A 24 15.43 5.24 -22.40
CA GLU A 24 15.83 4.47 -21.21
C GLU A 24 14.87 4.70 -20.04
N ILE A 25 14.84 3.76 -19.09
CA ILE A 25 13.96 3.85 -17.93
C ILE A 25 14.47 4.94 -16.99
N ASP A 26 13.59 5.89 -16.66
CA ASP A 26 13.84 6.96 -15.69
C ASP A 26 12.80 6.93 -14.55
N PHE A 27 12.81 7.94 -13.66
CA PHE A 27 11.95 8.06 -12.48
C PHE A 27 10.45 8.02 -12.78
N GLU A 28 10.02 8.38 -14.00
CA GLU A 28 8.62 8.24 -14.42
C GLU A 28 8.06 6.82 -14.24
N VAL A 29 8.93 5.81 -14.14
CA VAL A 29 8.53 4.44 -13.90
C VAL A 29 7.82 4.22 -12.56
N PHE A 30 8.10 5.05 -11.56
CA PHE A 30 7.41 5.00 -10.27
C PHE A 30 5.91 5.28 -10.47
N SER A 31 5.62 6.30 -11.27
CA SER A 31 4.27 6.73 -11.62
C SER A 31 3.61 5.75 -12.59
N LYS A 32 4.35 5.17 -13.54
CA LYS A 32 3.86 4.10 -14.42
C LYS A 32 3.37 2.87 -13.64
N ILE A 33 4.18 2.37 -12.71
CA ILE A 33 3.82 1.21 -11.87
C ILE A 33 2.62 1.57 -10.98
N SER A 34 2.63 2.75 -10.37
CA SER A 34 1.50 3.17 -9.52
C SER A 34 0.20 3.30 -10.32
N CYS A 35 0.27 3.90 -11.52
CA CYS A 35 -0.85 4.03 -12.45
C CYS A 35 -1.40 2.67 -12.88
N LEU A 36 -0.55 1.73 -13.34
CA LEU A 36 -1.01 0.39 -13.70
C LEU A 36 -1.63 -0.33 -12.48
N SER A 37 -1.04 -0.20 -11.29
CA SER A 37 -1.67 -0.75 -10.08
C SER A 37 -3.06 -0.18 -9.81
N ASP A 38 -3.30 1.10 -10.10
CA ASP A 38 -4.59 1.73 -9.89
C ASP A 38 -5.61 1.36 -10.97
N LEU A 39 -5.18 1.27 -12.23
CA LEU A 39 -6.01 0.82 -13.35
C LEU A 39 -6.40 -0.66 -13.21
N ALA A 40 -5.50 -1.52 -12.72
CA ALA A 40 -5.78 -2.93 -12.47
C ALA A 40 -7.00 -3.14 -11.55
N LYS A 41 -7.31 -2.18 -10.65
CA LYS A 41 -8.48 -2.23 -9.76
C LYS A 41 -9.82 -2.20 -10.49
N ILE A 42 -9.86 -1.69 -11.73
CA ILE A 42 -11.06 -1.73 -12.59
C ILE A 42 -11.46 -3.17 -12.88
N GLY A 43 -10.48 -4.07 -12.97
CA GLY A 43 -10.67 -5.48 -13.29
C GLY A 43 -10.37 -5.83 -14.75
N PHE A 44 -10.48 -7.12 -15.06
CA PHE A 44 -10.17 -7.71 -16.36
C PHE A 44 -11.25 -8.74 -16.71
N GLU A 45 -11.48 -8.99 -18.01
CA GLU A 45 -12.51 -9.93 -18.49
C GLU A 45 -12.35 -11.34 -17.88
N LYS A 46 -11.08 -11.72 -17.64
CA LYS A 46 -10.70 -12.96 -16.99
C LYS A 46 -9.34 -12.78 -16.29
N PRO A 47 -9.03 -13.60 -15.28
CA PRO A 47 -7.68 -13.64 -14.71
C PRO A 47 -6.65 -13.97 -15.79
N ASP A 48 -5.60 -13.15 -15.90
CA ASP A 48 -4.57 -13.31 -16.94
C ASP A 48 -3.16 -13.41 -16.31
N PRO A 49 -2.66 -14.63 -16.04
CA PRO A 49 -1.35 -14.79 -15.43
C PRO A 49 -0.20 -14.40 -16.38
N LYS A 50 -0.42 -14.40 -17.70
CA LYS A 50 0.58 -13.92 -18.67
C LYS A 50 0.72 -12.41 -18.58
N LEU A 51 -0.41 -11.69 -18.52
CA LEU A 51 -0.39 -10.24 -18.36
C LEU A 51 0.21 -9.82 -17.02
N ALA A 52 -0.10 -10.56 -15.95
CA ALA A 52 0.50 -10.39 -14.64
C ALA A 52 2.03 -10.60 -14.68
N HIS A 53 2.51 -11.59 -15.43
CA HIS A 53 3.95 -11.82 -15.66
C HIS A 53 4.61 -10.69 -16.44
N GLU A 54 4.00 -10.19 -17.52
CA GLU A 54 4.57 -9.06 -18.27
C GLU A 54 4.66 -7.79 -17.41
N TYR A 55 3.69 -7.56 -16.53
CA TYR A 55 3.75 -6.45 -15.59
C TYR A 55 4.83 -6.65 -14.51
N ALA A 56 4.98 -7.87 -13.98
CA ALA A 56 6.07 -8.21 -13.08
C ALA A 56 7.44 -8.02 -13.74
N ARG A 57 7.57 -8.45 -15.00
CA ARG A 57 8.80 -8.33 -15.79
C ARG A 57 9.18 -6.87 -16.04
N PHE A 58 8.20 -6.03 -16.38
CA PHE A 58 8.38 -4.58 -16.46
C PHE A 58 8.94 -4.04 -15.14
N THR A 59 8.22 -4.31 -14.03
CA THR A 59 8.57 -3.82 -12.70
C THR A 59 9.99 -4.19 -12.27
N GLU A 60 10.37 -5.46 -12.43
CA GLU A 60 11.70 -5.94 -12.03
C GLU A 60 12.81 -5.38 -12.92
N TYR A 61 12.54 -5.21 -14.22
CA TYR A 61 13.51 -4.58 -15.11
C TYR A 61 13.69 -3.10 -14.78
N SER A 62 12.62 -2.41 -14.40
CA SER A 62 12.69 -1.01 -13.97
C SER A 62 13.53 -0.82 -12.70
N ASP A 63 13.36 -1.68 -11.70
CA ASP A 63 14.23 -1.67 -10.51
C ASP A 63 15.69 -1.96 -10.86
N TYR A 64 15.94 -2.92 -11.76
CA TYR A 64 17.27 -3.25 -12.24
C TYR A 64 17.94 -2.07 -12.97
N MET A 65 17.22 -1.35 -13.82
CA MET A 65 17.75 -0.18 -14.54
C MET A 65 18.03 1.00 -13.60
N LEU A 66 17.27 1.12 -12.51
CA LEU A 66 17.45 2.15 -11.49
C LEU A 66 18.32 1.68 -10.31
N GLU A 67 19.12 0.63 -10.51
CA GLU A 67 20.01 0.12 -9.48
C GLU A 67 21.05 1.17 -9.06
N GLY A 68 21.08 1.50 -7.76
CA GLY A 68 21.93 2.54 -7.18
C GLY A 68 21.19 3.83 -6.83
N TYR A 69 19.94 3.97 -7.28
CA TYR A 69 19.02 5.05 -6.88
C TYR A 69 18.14 4.62 -5.72
N ASP A 70 17.10 5.40 -5.41
CA ASP A 70 16.25 5.26 -4.22
C ASP A 70 15.40 3.96 -4.19
N LYS A 71 16.06 2.83 -3.93
CA LYS A 71 15.42 1.51 -3.72
C LYS A 71 14.47 1.51 -2.52
N LYS A 72 14.59 2.47 -1.60
CA LYS A 72 13.75 2.50 -0.40
C LYS A 72 12.30 2.80 -0.75
N HIS A 73 12.08 3.62 -1.77
CA HIS A 73 10.77 4.13 -2.16
C HIS A 73 10.22 3.51 -3.45
N PHE A 74 10.92 2.55 -4.08
CA PHE A 74 10.45 1.87 -5.28
C PHE A 74 9.08 1.18 -5.06
N PRO A 75 8.10 1.33 -5.98
CA PRO A 75 6.69 1.00 -5.74
C PRO A 75 6.36 -0.50 -5.88
N PHE A 76 7.19 -1.40 -5.34
CA PHE A 76 6.93 -2.84 -5.35
C PHE A 76 5.59 -3.22 -4.71
N LYS A 77 5.15 -2.47 -3.70
CA LYS A 77 3.85 -2.70 -3.06
C LYS A 77 2.70 -2.49 -4.05
N ASN A 78 2.75 -1.40 -4.82
CA ASN A 78 1.77 -1.12 -5.88
C ASN A 78 1.84 -2.19 -6.98
N ALA A 79 3.04 -2.55 -7.43
CA ALA A 79 3.21 -3.61 -8.43
C ALA A 79 2.55 -4.92 -7.98
N LEU A 80 2.80 -5.37 -6.74
CA LEU A 80 2.21 -6.60 -6.20
C LEU A 80 0.68 -6.53 -6.14
N TYR A 81 0.10 -5.39 -5.76
CA TYR A 81 -1.36 -5.20 -5.77
C TYR A 81 -1.93 -5.25 -7.18
N GLY A 82 -1.31 -4.57 -8.14
CA GLY A 82 -1.75 -4.63 -9.55
C GLY A 82 -1.62 -6.03 -10.15
N ILE A 83 -0.52 -6.74 -9.86
CA ILE A 83 -0.35 -8.15 -10.24
C ILE A 83 -1.48 -9.01 -9.66
N ALA A 84 -1.84 -8.79 -8.39
CA ALA A 84 -2.92 -9.52 -7.73
C ALA A 84 -4.30 -9.21 -8.34
N ASP A 85 -4.54 -7.97 -8.75
CA ASP A 85 -5.78 -7.56 -9.40
C ASP A 85 -5.90 -8.11 -10.84
N ILE A 86 -4.79 -8.33 -11.55
CA ILE A 86 -4.76 -9.04 -12.84
C ILE A 86 -4.96 -10.55 -12.65
N ASN A 87 -4.17 -11.17 -11.77
CA ASN A 87 -4.27 -12.57 -11.41
C ASN A 87 -3.77 -12.79 -9.97
N PHE A 88 -4.71 -13.06 -9.07
CA PHE A 88 -4.44 -13.07 -7.63
C PHE A 88 -3.26 -13.96 -7.20
N ASN A 89 -3.22 -15.22 -7.67
CA ASN A 89 -2.16 -16.14 -7.26
C ASN A 89 -0.81 -15.84 -7.94
N SER A 90 -0.79 -15.08 -9.04
CA SER A 90 0.47 -14.60 -9.64
C SER A 90 1.23 -13.65 -8.73
N MET A 91 0.55 -12.95 -7.82
CA MET A 91 1.20 -12.11 -6.79
C MET A 91 2.10 -12.97 -5.89
N PHE A 92 1.59 -14.12 -5.44
CA PHE A 92 2.35 -15.00 -4.55
C PHE A 92 3.55 -15.64 -5.23
N THR A 93 3.39 -16.09 -6.48
CA THR A 93 4.49 -16.68 -7.25
C THR A 93 5.55 -15.63 -7.58
N THR A 94 5.14 -14.45 -8.01
CA THR A 94 6.04 -13.33 -8.33
C THR A 94 6.79 -12.84 -7.10
N ALA A 95 6.10 -12.57 -5.99
CA ALA A 95 6.73 -12.11 -4.76
C ALA A 95 7.76 -13.13 -4.22
N SER A 96 7.46 -14.42 -4.38
CA SER A 96 8.36 -15.52 -4.00
C SER A 96 9.61 -15.57 -4.87
N ARG A 97 9.47 -15.44 -6.19
CA ARG A 97 10.61 -15.41 -7.12
C ARG A 97 11.47 -14.15 -6.94
N TRP A 98 10.84 -12.99 -6.77
CA TRP A 98 11.53 -11.74 -6.42
C TRP A 98 12.28 -11.85 -5.11
N HIS A 99 11.68 -12.50 -4.10
CA HIS A 99 12.37 -12.76 -2.84
C HIS A 99 13.55 -13.70 -3.01
N HIS A 100 13.38 -14.80 -3.75
CA HIS A 100 14.45 -15.77 -3.97
C HIS A 100 15.63 -15.15 -4.72
N ARG A 101 15.38 -14.20 -5.63
CA ARG A 101 16.41 -13.42 -6.35
C ARG A 101 16.99 -12.22 -5.59
N GLY A 102 16.45 -11.89 -4.42
CA GLY A 102 16.88 -10.71 -3.65
C GLY A 102 16.40 -9.36 -4.22
N VAL A 103 15.40 -9.36 -5.12
CA VAL A 103 14.75 -8.14 -5.63
C VAL A 103 13.92 -7.48 -4.54
N ILE A 104 13.19 -8.29 -3.76
CA ILE A 104 12.47 -7.83 -2.58
C ILE A 104 12.80 -8.70 -1.36
N SER A 105 12.56 -8.18 -0.16
CA SER A 105 12.37 -9.06 1.00
C SER A 105 10.89 -9.33 1.19
N LEU A 106 10.41 -10.56 0.97
CA LEU A 106 8.99 -10.88 1.15
C LEU A 106 8.55 -10.63 2.61
N SER A 107 9.45 -10.76 3.59
CA SER A 107 9.16 -10.41 4.99
C SER A 107 8.80 -8.92 5.19
N LYS A 108 9.23 -8.02 4.29
CA LYS A 108 8.83 -6.59 4.28
C LYS A 108 7.42 -6.40 3.75
N TYR A 109 7.02 -7.20 2.75
CA TYR A 109 5.76 -7.02 2.02
C TYR A 109 4.64 -7.96 2.50
N ILE A 110 4.94 -8.94 3.35
CA ILE A 110 3.96 -9.95 3.75
C ILE A 110 2.74 -9.33 4.45
N VAL A 111 2.91 -8.33 5.31
CA VAL A 111 1.76 -7.66 5.96
C VAL A 111 0.86 -6.97 4.93
N ALA A 112 1.46 -6.26 3.97
CA ALA A 112 0.74 -5.62 2.87
C ALA A 112 -0.03 -6.66 2.03
N ILE A 113 0.62 -7.76 1.67
CA ILE A 113 0.02 -8.88 0.95
C ILE A 113 -1.15 -9.47 1.74
N LEU A 114 -0.97 -9.82 3.02
CA LEU A 114 -2.01 -10.41 3.85
C LEU A 114 -3.20 -9.47 4.04
N LYS A 115 -2.95 -8.17 4.28
CA LYS A 115 -3.98 -7.15 4.38
C LYS A 115 -4.80 -7.04 3.10
N PHE A 116 -4.11 -6.98 1.96
CA PHE A 116 -4.76 -6.93 0.65
C PHE A 116 -5.58 -8.19 0.37
N SER A 117 -5.00 -9.37 0.58
CA SER A 117 -5.65 -10.66 0.38
C SER A 117 -6.89 -10.84 1.27
N LEU A 118 -6.82 -10.40 2.54
CA LEU A 118 -7.96 -10.41 3.47
C LEU A 118 -9.05 -9.43 3.03
N LYS A 119 -8.67 -8.20 2.64
CA LYS A 119 -9.60 -7.18 2.14
C LYS A 119 -10.35 -7.64 0.88
N LYS A 120 -9.67 -8.36 -0.03
CA LYS A 120 -10.27 -8.94 -1.24
C LYS A 120 -11.07 -10.23 -0.97
N GLY A 121 -11.11 -10.72 0.28
CA GLY A 121 -11.81 -11.96 0.64
C GLY A 121 -11.18 -13.22 0.04
N LYS A 122 -9.93 -13.16 -0.41
CA LYS A 122 -9.22 -14.29 -1.03
C LYS A 122 -8.56 -15.20 -0.01
N ILE A 123 -8.26 -14.67 1.17
CA ILE A 123 -7.90 -15.44 2.35
C ILE A 123 -8.83 -15.04 3.50
N ASN A 124 -9.05 -15.95 4.45
CA ASN A 124 -9.78 -15.63 5.67
C ASN A 124 -8.84 -15.10 6.77
N HIS A 125 -9.44 -14.59 7.85
CA HIS A 125 -8.72 -14.00 8.98
C HIS A 125 -7.84 -15.02 9.74
N VAL A 126 -8.20 -16.31 9.74
CA VAL A 126 -7.36 -17.38 10.32
C VAL A 126 -6.06 -17.55 9.54
N VAL A 127 -6.13 -17.59 8.20
CA VAL A 127 -4.95 -17.68 7.34
C VAL A 127 -4.08 -16.43 7.49
N ALA A 128 -4.70 -15.24 7.40
CA ALA A 128 -3.99 -13.97 7.56
C ALA A 128 -3.25 -13.89 8.90
N GLY A 129 -3.94 -14.20 10.00
CA GLY A 129 -3.35 -14.21 11.34
C GLY A 129 -2.27 -15.27 11.53
N SER A 130 -2.41 -16.42 10.87
CA SER A 130 -1.43 -17.51 10.99
C SER A 130 -0.11 -17.20 10.27
N LEU A 131 -0.12 -16.37 9.23
CA LEU A 131 1.07 -16.02 8.43
C LEU A 131 1.85 -14.81 8.95
N ILE A 132 1.36 -14.10 9.99
CA ILE A 132 2.08 -12.99 10.66
C ILE A 132 3.51 -13.36 11.10
N PRO A 133 3.85 -14.58 11.54
CA PRO A 133 5.23 -14.92 11.92
C PRO A 133 6.26 -14.59 10.84
N MET A 134 5.90 -14.64 9.56
CA MET A 134 6.75 -14.29 8.41
C MET A 134 7.11 -12.80 8.33
N TYR A 135 6.46 -11.95 9.12
CA TYR A 135 6.79 -10.53 9.20
C TYR A 135 7.98 -10.33 10.14
N GLN A 136 9.15 -10.01 9.59
CA GLN A 136 10.39 -9.83 10.38
C GLN A 136 10.48 -8.49 11.12
N TYR A 137 9.73 -7.48 10.67
CA TYR A 137 9.79 -6.13 11.23
C TYR A 137 8.86 -6.02 12.44
N LYS A 138 9.24 -6.63 13.57
CA LYS A 138 8.42 -6.81 14.78
C LYS A 138 8.13 -5.53 15.59
N TYR A 139 8.22 -4.35 14.97
CA TYR A 139 7.90 -3.06 15.57
C TYR A 139 6.53 -2.54 15.11
N TYR A 140 6.01 -1.54 15.82
CA TYR A 140 4.73 -0.91 15.52
C TYR A 140 4.74 -0.24 14.14
N THR A 141 3.81 -0.62 13.26
CA THR A 141 3.53 0.08 12.00
C THR A 141 2.03 0.18 11.79
N ASP A 142 1.54 1.30 11.26
CA ASP A 142 0.11 1.51 11.01
C ASP A 142 -0.47 0.40 10.11
N GLU A 143 0.28 -0.04 9.09
CA GLU A 143 -0.13 -1.11 8.19
C GLU A 143 -0.30 -2.48 8.89
N SER A 144 0.52 -2.78 9.91
CA SER A 144 0.36 -3.99 10.73
C SER A 144 -0.82 -3.91 11.69
N ILE A 145 -1.07 -2.72 12.25
CA ILE A 145 -2.20 -2.47 13.14
C ILE A 145 -3.52 -2.59 12.40
N GLU A 146 -3.63 -2.00 11.20
CA GLU A 146 -4.79 -2.17 10.33
C GLU A 146 -5.09 -3.64 10.05
N LEU A 147 -4.06 -4.46 9.79
CA LEU A 147 -4.23 -5.90 9.59
C LEU A 147 -4.76 -6.58 10.86
N PHE A 148 -4.23 -6.24 12.04
CA PHE A 148 -4.72 -6.82 13.30
C PHE A 148 -6.16 -6.42 13.58
N ASP A 149 -6.54 -5.16 13.37
CA ASP A 149 -7.91 -4.67 13.54
C ASP A 149 -8.88 -5.39 12.60
N MET A 150 -8.49 -5.60 11.33
CA MET A 150 -9.25 -6.40 10.38
C MET A 150 -9.45 -7.84 10.85
N ILE A 151 -8.40 -8.49 11.38
CA ILE A 151 -8.47 -9.87 11.86
C ILE A 151 -9.37 -9.96 13.11
N LEU A 152 -9.18 -9.07 14.09
CA LEU A 152 -9.99 -9.03 15.31
C LEU A 152 -11.47 -8.78 15.01
N THR A 153 -11.76 -7.86 14.10
CA THR A 153 -13.13 -7.58 13.63
C THR A 153 -13.75 -8.83 13.01
N LYS A 154 -13.01 -9.56 12.17
CA LYS A 154 -13.51 -10.80 11.54
C LYS A 154 -13.76 -11.93 12.55
N TYR A 155 -12.99 -11.98 13.64
CA TYR A 155 -13.27 -12.89 14.76
C TYR A 155 -14.54 -12.50 15.54
N ASP A 156 -14.79 -11.19 15.71
CA ASP A 156 -16.02 -10.71 16.35
C ASP A 156 -17.26 -10.98 15.50
N GLU A 157 -17.15 -10.76 14.18
CA GLU A 157 -18.21 -11.09 13.22
C GLU A 157 -18.54 -12.59 13.23
N SER A 158 -17.53 -13.46 13.33
CA SER A 158 -17.71 -14.92 13.39
C SER A 158 -18.07 -15.44 14.78
N ARG A 159 -17.98 -14.60 15.82
CA ARG A 159 -18.18 -14.95 17.24
C ARG A 159 -17.27 -16.10 17.71
N ASP A 160 -16.12 -16.27 17.09
CA ASP A 160 -15.19 -17.35 17.42
C ASP A 160 -14.30 -16.98 18.61
N LEU A 161 -14.83 -17.23 19.81
CA LEU A 161 -14.14 -16.96 21.07
C LEU A 161 -12.81 -17.70 21.19
N THR A 162 -12.78 -18.97 20.75
CA THR A 162 -11.59 -19.82 20.90
C THR A 162 -10.48 -19.38 19.94
N GLY A 163 -10.83 -19.12 18.68
CA GLY A 163 -9.90 -18.63 17.67
C GLY A 163 -9.36 -17.25 18.02
N LYS A 164 -10.23 -16.31 18.40
CA LYS A 164 -9.81 -14.95 18.80
C LYS A 164 -8.87 -14.98 20.00
N THR A 165 -9.19 -15.77 21.02
CA THR A 165 -8.33 -15.94 22.21
C THR A 165 -6.95 -16.48 21.82
N LYS A 166 -6.88 -17.55 21.03
CA LYS A 166 -5.61 -18.11 20.54
C LYS A 166 -4.80 -17.11 19.72
N PHE A 167 -5.46 -16.35 18.85
CA PHE A 167 -4.82 -15.30 18.06
C PHE A 167 -4.22 -14.20 18.95
N VAL A 168 -4.97 -13.72 19.94
CA VAL A 168 -4.48 -12.72 20.91
C VAL A 168 -3.31 -13.28 21.73
N GLU A 169 -3.36 -14.54 22.16
CA GLU A 169 -2.24 -15.18 22.86
C GLU A 169 -0.97 -15.23 22.00
N MET A 170 -1.11 -15.48 20.69
CA MET A 170 0.01 -15.46 19.75
C MET A 170 0.64 -14.07 19.67
N ILE A 171 -0.16 -13.02 19.49
CA ILE A 171 0.34 -11.63 19.44
C ILE A 171 0.98 -11.24 20.78
N TYR A 172 0.36 -11.61 21.90
CA TYR A 172 0.91 -11.34 23.23
C TYR A 172 2.31 -11.94 23.39
N ARG A 173 2.50 -13.21 23.02
CA ARG A 173 3.81 -13.87 23.08
C ARG A 173 4.85 -13.18 22.19
N ASP A 174 4.47 -12.79 20.98
CA ASP A 174 5.34 -12.08 20.04
C ASP A 174 5.75 -10.69 20.57
N CYS A 175 4.78 -9.93 21.10
CA CYS A 175 5.03 -8.62 21.71
C CYS A 175 5.93 -8.69 22.96
N LEU A 176 5.83 -9.76 23.75
CA LEU A 176 6.73 -9.99 24.89
C LEU A 176 8.17 -10.24 24.41
N LEU A 177 8.35 -11.07 23.38
CA LEU A 177 9.66 -11.40 22.82
C LEU A 177 10.35 -10.16 22.24
N HIS A 178 9.59 -9.33 21.51
CA HIS A 178 10.11 -8.15 20.83
C HIS A 178 9.94 -6.84 21.62
N LYS A 179 9.39 -6.90 22.84
CA LYS A 179 9.13 -5.77 23.73
C LYS A 179 8.31 -4.64 23.07
N ASN A 180 7.39 -5.00 22.18
CA ASN A 180 6.57 -4.04 21.42
C ASN A 180 5.34 -3.59 22.24
N LYS A 181 5.56 -2.63 23.15
CA LYS A 181 4.51 -2.07 24.02
C LYS A 181 3.39 -1.40 23.22
N SER A 182 3.72 -0.64 22.17
CA SER A 182 2.74 0.13 21.40
C SER A 182 1.73 -0.78 20.71
N THR A 183 2.19 -1.84 20.04
CA THR A 183 1.29 -2.84 19.45
C THR A 183 0.45 -3.52 20.50
N LEU A 184 1.05 -3.93 21.63
CA LEU A 184 0.32 -4.60 22.69
C LEU A 184 -0.75 -3.70 23.34
N ASN A 185 -0.46 -2.41 23.52
CA ASN A 185 -1.41 -1.42 24.02
C ASN A 185 -2.60 -1.23 23.06
N HIS A 186 -2.33 -1.19 21.75
CA HIS A 186 -3.39 -1.13 20.74
C HIS A 186 -4.30 -2.36 20.82
N ILE A 187 -3.70 -3.55 20.83
CA ILE A 187 -4.45 -4.82 20.94
C ILE A 187 -5.27 -4.88 22.23
N TYR A 188 -4.69 -4.49 23.37
CA TYR A 188 -5.42 -4.41 24.64
C TYR A 188 -6.64 -3.50 24.53
N ASN A 189 -6.49 -2.31 23.96
CA ASN A 189 -7.60 -1.38 23.77
C ASN A 189 -8.70 -1.94 22.86
N ALA A 190 -8.35 -2.73 21.85
CA ALA A 190 -9.30 -3.39 20.97
C ALA A 190 -10.08 -4.52 21.65
N ILE A 191 -9.50 -5.22 22.65
CA ILE A 191 -10.11 -6.41 23.26
C ILE A 191 -10.65 -6.20 24.69
N LYS A 192 -10.31 -5.09 25.37
CA LYS A 192 -10.62 -4.87 26.80
C LYS A 192 -12.11 -4.93 27.16
N SER A 193 -13.01 -4.80 26.19
CA SER A 193 -14.45 -4.98 26.39
C SER A 193 -14.84 -6.43 26.72
N GLY A 194 -13.96 -7.41 26.45
CA GLY A 194 -14.22 -8.83 26.64
C GLY A 194 -15.03 -9.47 25.51
N ALA A 195 -15.29 -8.76 24.41
CA ALA A 195 -16.05 -9.30 23.28
C ALA A 195 -15.31 -10.48 22.62
N PHE A 196 -15.87 -11.69 22.79
CA PHE A 196 -15.39 -12.95 22.23
C PHE A 196 -13.90 -13.24 22.52
N VAL A 197 -13.40 -12.86 23.71
CA VAL A 197 -12.04 -13.15 24.17
C VAL A 197 -12.07 -13.58 25.63
N GLU A 198 -11.28 -14.59 26.00
CA GLU A 198 -11.19 -15.03 27.38
C GLU A 198 -10.59 -13.95 28.30
N MET A 199 -11.23 -13.73 29.45
CA MET A 199 -10.80 -12.72 30.42
C MET A 199 -9.36 -12.95 30.93
N GLN A 200 -8.91 -14.21 30.96
CA GLN A 200 -7.57 -14.56 31.45
C GLN A 200 -6.45 -13.93 30.61
N ILE A 201 -6.59 -13.88 29.28
CA ILE A 201 -5.58 -13.27 28.42
C ILE A 201 -5.60 -11.74 28.53
N ILE A 202 -6.79 -11.14 28.67
CA ILE A 202 -6.95 -9.69 28.88
C ILE A 202 -6.23 -9.27 30.16
N GLN A 203 -6.44 -9.98 31.27
CA GLN A 203 -5.78 -9.71 32.55
C GLN A 203 -4.26 -9.87 32.48
N LYS A 204 -3.74 -10.86 31.74
CA LYS A 204 -2.30 -11.03 31.52
C LYS A 204 -1.69 -9.83 30.78
N ILE A 205 -2.37 -9.34 29.75
CA ILE A 205 -1.91 -8.20 28.96
C ILE A 205 -1.92 -6.92 29.81
N GLU A 206 -3.02 -6.66 30.54
CA GLU A 206 -3.15 -5.52 31.45
C GLU A 206 -2.04 -5.51 32.51
N ALA A 207 -1.81 -6.64 33.18
CA ALA A 207 -0.77 -6.76 34.21
C ALA A 207 0.63 -6.42 33.65
N TYR A 208 0.93 -6.88 32.43
CA TYR A 208 2.21 -6.58 31.78
C TYR A 208 2.33 -5.09 31.38
N LEU A 209 1.28 -4.48 30.84
CA LEU A 209 1.29 -3.05 30.47
C LEU A 209 1.44 -2.16 31.70
N ASN A 210 0.72 -2.46 32.79
CA ASN A 210 0.85 -1.74 34.06
C ASN A 210 2.27 -1.85 34.63
N PHE A 211 2.88 -3.04 34.57
CA PHE A 211 4.28 -3.24 34.96
C PHE A 211 5.27 -2.42 34.12
N ARG A 212 4.98 -2.22 32.83
CA ARG A 212 5.81 -1.40 31.95
C ARG A 212 5.68 0.09 32.23
N GLU A 213 4.48 0.58 32.51
CA GLU A 213 4.23 1.99 32.81
C GLU A 213 4.92 2.48 34.08
N THR A 214 5.00 1.64 35.13
CA THR A 214 5.71 2.00 36.36
C THR A 214 7.21 2.24 36.15
N ILE A 215 7.80 1.66 35.10
CA ILE A 215 9.21 1.82 34.74
C ILE A 215 9.45 3.09 33.89
N GLU A 216 8.45 3.57 33.15
CA GLU A 216 8.62 4.62 32.12
C GLU A 216 8.34 6.05 32.61
N LYS A 217 7.66 6.25 33.76
CA LYS A 217 7.29 7.57 34.33
C LYS A 217 8.45 8.50 34.71
N GLU A 218 9.71 8.12 34.49
CA GLU A 218 10.90 8.94 34.77
C GLU A 218 11.33 9.88 33.63
N LYS A 219 10.64 9.89 32.48
CA LYS A 219 11.01 10.73 31.32
C LYS A 219 9.79 11.34 30.62
N GLU A 220 9.30 12.47 31.11
CA GLU A 220 8.38 13.33 30.35
C GLU A 220 9.08 14.60 29.88
N SER A 221 8.85 14.97 28.61
CA SER A 221 9.38 16.16 27.96
C SER A 221 8.46 17.36 28.14
N THR A 222 9.03 18.50 28.54
CA THR A 222 8.36 19.79 28.74
C THR A 222 8.44 20.66 27.47
N TYR A 223 7.66 20.34 26.44
CA TYR A 223 7.57 21.23 25.27
C TYR A 223 6.11 21.65 25.05
N SER A 224 5.83 22.95 25.23
CA SER A 224 4.61 23.59 24.75
C SER A 224 4.95 24.57 23.64
N ASN A 225 4.13 24.60 22.58
CA ASN A 225 4.24 25.57 21.50
C ASN A 225 3.42 26.82 21.85
N ASP A 226 4.11 27.95 22.04
CA ASP A 226 3.55 29.26 22.45
C ASP A 226 3.35 30.22 21.24
N PHE A 227 2.86 29.73 20.11
CA PHE A 227 2.64 30.56 18.91
C PHE A 227 1.17 31.01 18.75
N ASP A 228 0.95 32.29 18.47
CA ASP A 228 -0.36 32.95 18.41
C ASP A 228 -0.52 33.79 17.12
N LYS A 229 -1.49 33.42 16.28
CA LYS A 229 -1.78 34.01 14.95
C LYS A 229 -2.36 35.43 15.05
N GLU A 230 -3.03 35.77 16.16
CA GLU A 230 -3.73 37.06 16.32
C GLU A 230 -2.77 38.25 16.42
N LYS A 231 -1.49 38.00 16.70
CA LYS A 231 -0.46 39.04 16.86
C LYS A 231 -0.02 39.68 15.53
N PHE A 232 -0.45 39.18 14.38
CA PHE A 232 0.02 39.60 13.06
C PHE A 232 -0.98 40.52 12.34
N VAL A 233 -0.93 41.83 12.63
CA VAL A 233 -1.82 42.85 12.05
C VAL A 233 -1.38 43.27 10.63
N HIS A 234 -2.33 43.42 9.71
CA HIS A 234 -2.06 43.74 8.29
C HIS A 234 -1.98 45.23 7.95
N GLU A 235 -2.47 46.12 8.83
CA GLU A 235 -2.33 47.59 8.72
C GLU A 235 -2.93 48.21 7.44
N ILE A 236 -3.93 47.55 6.84
CA ILE A 236 -4.66 48.05 5.66
C ILE A 236 -5.95 48.73 6.11
N ASP A 237 -6.21 49.93 5.58
CA ASP A 237 -7.48 50.63 5.75
C ASP A 237 -8.52 50.15 4.73
N LEU A 238 -9.60 49.52 5.22
CA LEU A 238 -10.68 48.99 4.39
C LEU A 238 -11.63 50.06 3.86
N SER A 239 -11.63 51.29 4.38
CA SER A 239 -12.63 52.30 4.03
C SER A 239 -12.58 52.74 2.55
N GLY A 240 -11.43 52.54 1.89
CA GLY A 240 -11.20 52.86 0.48
C GLY A 240 -11.02 51.64 -0.44
N ILE A 241 -11.29 50.43 0.04
CA ILE A 241 -11.09 49.18 -0.71
C ILE A 241 -12.43 48.63 -1.16
N ASP A 242 -12.59 48.43 -2.47
CA ASP A 242 -13.68 47.60 -2.98
C ASP A 242 -13.34 46.12 -2.78
N ILE A 243 -13.94 45.50 -1.78
CA ILE A 243 -13.75 44.08 -1.45
C ILE A 243 -14.24 43.11 -2.54
N SER A 244 -14.94 43.62 -3.56
CA SER A 244 -15.39 42.88 -4.74
C SER A 244 -14.49 43.12 -5.98
N SER A 245 -13.38 43.85 -5.84
CA SER A 245 -12.46 44.17 -6.93
C SER A 245 -11.14 43.44 -6.77
N THR A 246 -10.84 42.51 -7.68
CA THR A 246 -9.54 41.79 -7.73
C THR A 246 -8.36 42.76 -7.64
N ARG A 247 -8.41 43.86 -8.40
CA ARG A 247 -7.33 44.86 -8.45
C ARG A 247 -7.07 45.54 -7.10
N ASP A 248 -8.13 45.87 -6.37
CA ASP A 248 -7.99 46.54 -5.08
C ASP A 248 -7.49 45.56 -4.01
N LEU A 249 -7.93 44.29 -4.06
CA LEU A 249 -7.40 43.21 -3.21
C LEU A 249 -5.92 42.93 -3.49
N GLU A 250 -5.52 42.81 -4.75
CA GLU A 250 -4.11 42.61 -5.16
C GLU A 250 -3.22 43.78 -4.72
N LYS A 251 -3.71 45.01 -4.82
CA LYS A 251 -2.99 46.20 -4.34
C LYS A 251 -2.81 46.18 -2.83
N ALA A 252 -3.82 45.75 -2.08
CA ALA A 252 -3.72 45.59 -0.62
C ALA A 252 -2.70 44.51 -0.25
N ILE A 253 -2.79 43.33 -0.86
CA ILE A 253 -1.85 42.21 -0.64
C ILE A 253 -0.42 42.61 -1.01
N SER A 254 -0.23 43.27 -2.15
CA SER A 254 1.07 43.81 -2.57
C SER A 254 1.65 44.80 -1.55
N THR A 255 0.80 45.59 -0.91
CA THR A 255 1.22 46.54 0.13
C THR A 255 1.67 45.81 1.39
N ILE A 256 0.94 44.76 1.80
CA ILE A 256 1.32 43.89 2.92
C ILE A 256 2.69 43.24 2.65
N ILE A 257 2.91 42.72 1.45
CA ILE A 257 4.15 42.04 1.06
C ILE A 257 5.34 43.01 1.05
N LYS A 258 5.17 44.24 0.52
CA LYS A 258 6.25 45.24 0.43
C LYS A 258 6.70 45.78 1.78
N ASN A 259 5.77 45.87 2.74
CA ASN A 259 6.01 46.53 4.02
C ASN A 259 6.54 45.60 5.11
N ASN A 260 6.73 44.30 4.83
CA ASN A 260 7.01 43.30 5.85
C ASN A 260 8.03 42.24 5.44
N ASP A 261 8.66 41.64 6.44
CA ASP A 261 9.60 40.54 6.29
C ASP A 261 8.85 39.27 5.87
N SER A 262 9.45 38.47 4.97
CA SER A 262 8.81 37.32 4.31
C SER A 262 8.14 36.31 5.26
N TYR A 263 8.65 36.19 6.50
CA TYR A 263 8.12 35.26 7.50
C TYR A 263 6.72 35.63 8.01
N SER A 264 6.36 36.92 8.07
CA SER A 264 5.09 37.39 8.65
C SER A 264 3.96 37.61 7.63
N ASN A 265 4.31 37.62 6.34
CA ASN A 265 3.41 38.03 5.26
C ASN A 265 2.16 37.15 5.17
N ARG A 266 2.31 35.83 5.31
CA ARG A 266 1.19 34.89 5.22
C ARG A 266 0.11 35.17 6.26
N TRP A 267 0.48 35.29 7.54
CA TRP A 267 -0.50 35.52 8.60
C TRP A 267 -1.19 36.88 8.49
N LYS A 268 -0.45 37.91 8.05
CA LYS A 268 -1.05 39.23 7.79
C LYS A 268 -2.06 39.16 6.63
N ILE A 269 -1.73 38.45 5.54
CA ILE A 269 -2.64 38.24 4.41
C ILE A 269 -3.86 37.43 4.86
N ASP A 270 -3.68 36.34 5.61
CA ASP A 270 -4.79 35.54 6.14
C ASP A 270 -5.72 36.40 7.00
N ASN A 271 -5.16 37.22 7.91
CA ASN A 271 -5.95 38.10 8.77
C ASN A 271 -6.69 39.18 7.97
N PHE A 272 -6.07 39.75 6.93
CA PHE A 272 -6.75 40.65 5.99
C PHE A 272 -7.91 39.97 5.26
N LEU A 273 -7.71 38.74 4.77
CA LEU A 273 -8.75 37.95 4.10
C LEU A 273 -9.91 37.62 5.05
N SER A 274 -9.64 37.37 6.33
CA SER A 274 -10.68 37.21 7.36
C SER A 274 -11.41 38.53 7.64
N GLU A 275 -10.72 39.68 7.68
CA GLU A 275 -11.35 40.97 7.92
C GLU A 275 -12.29 41.38 6.78
N ILE A 276 -11.89 41.22 5.51
CA ILE A 276 -12.78 41.51 4.38
C ILE A 276 -13.95 40.54 4.27
N LYS A 277 -13.82 39.30 4.78
CA LYS A 277 -14.94 38.35 4.90
C LYS A 277 -15.98 38.88 5.86
N ASN A 278 -15.54 39.29 7.06
CA ASN A 278 -16.40 39.78 8.14
C ASN A 278 -17.11 41.10 7.78
N ASN A 279 -16.51 41.92 6.92
CA ASN A 279 -17.11 43.15 6.42
C ASN A 279 -17.93 42.96 5.12
N CYS A 280 -17.96 41.75 4.56
CA CYS A 280 -18.71 41.47 3.33
C CYS A 280 -20.21 41.40 3.60
N GLN A 281 -21.02 41.98 2.71
CA GLN A 281 -22.48 41.92 2.79
C GLN A 281 -23.03 40.84 1.86
N PRO A 282 -24.19 40.22 2.16
CA PRO A 282 -24.74 39.13 1.34
C PRO A 282 -24.90 39.41 -0.16
N LYS A 283 -25.12 40.69 -0.53
CA LYS A 283 -25.20 41.13 -1.92
C LYS A 283 -23.86 41.06 -2.68
N ASP A 284 -22.74 41.08 -1.95
CA ASP A 284 -21.38 41.17 -2.47
C ASP A 284 -20.63 39.82 -2.37
N TYR A 285 -21.19 38.82 -1.70
CA TYR A 285 -20.55 37.50 -1.48
C TYR A 285 -20.01 36.86 -2.76
N ILE A 286 -20.82 36.86 -3.83
CA ILE A 286 -20.44 36.25 -5.10
C ILE A 286 -19.31 37.03 -5.77
N ASN A 287 -19.39 38.36 -5.75
CA ASN A 287 -18.36 39.19 -6.37
C ASN A 287 -17.06 39.14 -5.59
N GLN A 288 -17.11 39.03 -4.25
CA GLN A 288 -15.90 38.81 -3.44
C GLN A 288 -15.26 37.46 -3.73
N LEU A 289 -16.05 36.38 -3.90
CA LEU A 289 -15.50 35.08 -4.28
C LEU A 289 -14.83 35.14 -5.66
N ASP A 290 -15.49 35.72 -6.65
CA ASP A 290 -14.90 35.94 -7.97
C ASP A 290 -13.60 36.76 -7.87
N ALA A 291 -13.61 37.84 -7.09
CA ALA A 291 -12.44 38.68 -6.89
C ALA A 291 -11.25 37.94 -6.27
N ILE A 292 -11.50 37.03 -5.32
CA ILE A 292 -10.46 36.22 -4.66
C ILE A 292 -9.91 35.13 -5.61
N VAL A 293 -10.78 34.50 -6.40
CA VAL A 293 -10.37 33.47 -7.37
C VAL A 293 -9.43 34.03 -8.44
N ASP A 294 -9.64 35.28 -8.83
CA ASP A 294 -8.88 35.97 -9.88
C ASP A 294 -7.57 36.62 -9.39
N ILE A 295 -7.25 36.54 -8.09
CA ILE A 295 -5.99 37.10 -7.56
C ILE A 295 -4.80 36.35 -8.15
N ASP A 296 -3.79 37.09 -8.59
CA ASP A 296 -2.53 36.52 -9.06
C ASP A 296 -1.90 35.55 -8.03
N SER A 297 -1.58 34.34 -8.50
CA SER A 297 -0.88 33.31 -7.72
C SER A 297 0.50 33.74 -7.20
N GLU A 298 1.13 34.76 -7.80
CA GLU A 298 2.36 35.37 -7.29
C GLU A 298 2.13 36.18 -6.00
N LEU A 299 0.92 36.66 -5.77
CA LEU A 299 0.55 37.48 -4.62
C LEU A 299 -0.10 36.67 -3.50
N LEU A 300 -0.93 35.68 -3.86
CA LEU A 300 -1.67 34.87 -2.91
C LEU A 300 -1.24 33.41 -2.98
N SER A 301 -0.66 32.90 -1.89
CA SER A 301 -0.30 31.49 -1.80
C SER A 301 -1.55 30.60 -1.89
N PHE A 302 -1.43 29.43 -2.52
CA PHE A 302 -2.54 28.48 -2.62
C PHE A 302 -3.12 28.09 -1.26
N TYR A 303 -2.30 27.99 -0.22
CA TYR A 303 -2.78 27.72 1.14
C TYR A 303 -3.74 28.81 1.63
N SER A 304 -3.35 30.08 1.52
CA SER A 304 -4.17 31.22 1.97
C SER A 304 -5.43 31.34 1.12
N PHE A 305 -5.33 31.05 -0.19
CA PHE A 305 -6.47 30.96 -1.10
C PHE A 305 -7.45 29.86 -0.68
N GLU A 306 -6.97 28.63 -0.48
CA GLU A 306 -7.77 27.46 -0.10
C GLU A 306 -8.52 27.72 1.22
N ASP A 307 -7.83 28.20 2.25
CA ASP A 307 -8.44 28.56 3.54
C ASP A 307 -9.49 29.68 3.38
N ALA A 308 -9.17 30.74 2.62
CA ALA A 308 -10.09 31.86 2.43
C ALA A 308 -11.37 31.47 1.68
N ILE A 309 -11.27 30.64 0.65
CA ILE A 309 -12.44 30.10 -0.06
C ILE A 309 -13.21 29.16 0.85
N LYS A 310 -12.54 28.24 1.57
CA LYS A 310 -13.18 27.29 2.47
C LYS A 310 -14.06 27.96 3.51
N GLU A 311 -13.51 28.93 4.24
CA GLU A 311 -14.27 29.65 5.27
C GLU A 311 -15.54 30.30 4.72
N ARG A 312 -15.45 30.89 3.53
CA ARG A 312 -16.60 31.53 2.85
C ARG A 312 -17.63 30.51 2.39
N LEU A 313 -17.17 29.39 1.82
CA LEU A 313 -18.06 28.32 1.36
C LEU A 313 -18.81 27.65 2.51
N GLU A 314 -18.19 27.56 3.69
CA GLU A 314 -18.80 27.01 4.89
C GLU A 314 -19.78 28.02 5.53
N GLU A 315 -19.36 29.27 5.74
CA GLU A 315 -20.15 30.28 6.44
C GLU A 315 -21.33 30.79 5.62
N TRP A 316 -21.17 30.92 4.29
CA TRP A 316 -22.20 31.45 3.39
C TRP A 316 -23.08 30.37 2.76
N ASN A 317 -22.96 29.11 3.19
CA ASN A 317 -23.66 27.94 2.62
C ASN A 317 -25.20 28.03 2.64
N TYR A 318 -25.76 28.88 3.50
CA TYR A 318 -27.20 29.11 3.57
C TYR A 318 -27.77 29.79 2.31
N TYR A 319 -26.96 30.57 1.56
CA TYR A 319 -27.43 31.38 0.45
C TYR A 319 -27.53 30.57 -0.87
N PRO A 320 -28.70 30.56 -1.56
CA PRO A 320 -28.87 29.80 -2.80
C PRO A 320 -27.93 30.21 -3.94
N SER A 321 -27.57 31.51 -4.03
CA SER A 321 -26.63 32.03 -5.01
C SER A 321 -25.26 31.34 -4.93
N LEU A 322 -24.82 30.98 -3.72
CA LEU A 322 -23.56 30.28 -3.53
C LEU A 322 -23.60 28.86 -4.10
N LYS A 323 -24.71 28.15 -3.95
CA LYS A 323 -24.87 26.80 -4.51
C LYS A 323 -24.82 26.80 -6.03
N GLN A 324 -25.34 27.85 -6.65
CA GLN A 324 -25.24 28.05 -8.10
C GLN A 324 -23.81 28.42 -8.49
N TRP A 325 -23.19 29.36 -7.78
CA TRP A 325 -21.81 29.78 -8.02
C TRP A 325 -20.83 28.60 -7.96
N LYS A 326 -20.92 27.74 -6.94
CA LYS A 326 -20.08 26.53 -6.83
C LYS A 326 -20.15 25.69 -8.11
N LYS A 327 -21.36 25.43 -8.61
CA LYS A 327 -21.57 24.61 -9.82
C LYS A 327 -21.03 25.26 -11.09
N GLU A 328 -21.22 26.57 -11.23
CA GLU A 328 -20.85 27.31 -12.44
C GLU A 328 -19.36 27.65 -12.50
N LYS A 329 -18.73 27.91 -11.36
CA LYS A 329 -17.36 28.43 -11.27
C LYS A 329 -16.31 27.37 -10.94
N PHE A 330 -16.68 26.19 -10.47
CA PHE A 330 -15.68 25.19 -10.08
C PHE A 330 -14.70 24.82 -11.20
N ARG A 331 -15.17 24.67 -12.45
CA ARG A 331 -14.28 24.44 -13.61
C ARG A 331 -13.24 25.56 -13.74
N TYR A 332 -13.69 26.80 -13.65
CA TYR A 332 -12.82 27.98 -13.75
C TYR A 332 -11.82 28.03 -12.59
N VAL A 333 -12.28 27.83 -11.35
CA VAL A 333 -11.40 27.79 -10.17
C VAL A 333 -10.32 26.71 -10.30
N ILE A 334 -10.71 25.50 -10.71
CA ILE A 334 -9.77 24.41 -10.94
C ILE A 334 -8.78 24.77 -12.04
N LEU A 335 -9.25 25.29 -13.18
CA LEU A 335 -8.38 25.73 -14.28
C LEU A 335 -7.34 26.76 -13.80
N THR A 336 -7.76 27.75 -13.01
CA THR A 336 -6.87 28.81 -12.51
C THR A 336 -5.81 28.27 -11.55
N TRP A 337 -6.20 27.40 -10.61
CA TRP A 337 -5.32 26.98 -9.52
C TRP A 337 -4.70 25.58 -9.70
N PHE A 338 -4.96 24.89 -10.82
CA PHE A 338 -4.60 23.48 -11.05
C PHE A 338 -3.12 23.15 -10.78
N GLU A 339 -2.21 24.03 -11.17
CA GLU A 339 -0.76 23.83 -11.03
C GLU A 339 -0.31 23.69 -9.56
N ASN A 340 -1.07 24.25 -8.61
CA ASN A 340 -0.76 24.14 -7.18
C ASN A 340 -1.05 22.75 -6.60
N PHE A 341 -1.69 21.88 -7.39
CA PHE A 341 -1.88 20.48 -7.05
C PHE A 341 -0.75 19.58 -7.60
N ASP A 342 0.17 20.12 -8.40
CA ASP A 342 1.37 19.43 -8.87
C ASP A 342 2.57 19.76 -7.98
N TYR A 343 3.19 18.73 -7.37
CA TYR A 343 4.39 18.90 -6.55
C TYR A 343 5.70 18.64 -7.32
N GLY A 344 5.64 18.62 -8.65
CA GLY A 344 6.78 18.42 -9.55
C GLY A 344 7.21 16.96 -9.73
N ASN A 345 6.50 16.02 -9.10
CA ASN A 345 6.73 14.59 -9.23
C ASN A 345 5.44 13.74 -9.13
N SER A 346 4.28 14.37 -8.89
CA SER A 346 2.96 13.75 -8.83
C SER A 346 1.87 14.79 -8.62
N LEU A 347 0.66 14.51 -9.10
CA LEU A 347 -0.52 15.28 -8.71
C LEU A 347 -1.02 14.82 -7.34
N SER A 348 -1.37 15.79 -6.50
CA SER A 348 -1.99 15.57 -5.20
C SER A 348 -3.46 15.19 -5.34
N ILE A 349 -3.71 13.93 -5.68
CA ILE A 349 -5.06 13.37 -5.86
C ILE A 349 -5.94 13.59 -4.63
N GLY A 350 -5.39 13.36 -3.43
CA GLY A 350 -6.13 13.56 -2.18
C GLY A 350 -6.58 15.00 -2.01
N LYS A 351 -5.70 15.96 -2.29
CA LYS A 351 -6.04 17.39 -2.21
C LYS A 351 -7.05 17.81 -3.27
N LEU A 352 -6.92 17.31 -4.50
CA LEU A 352 -7.91 17.56 -5.54
C LEU A 352 -9.31 17.04 -5.14
N LEU A 353 -9.39 15.86 -4.53
CA LEU A 353 -10.65 15.29 -4.06
C LEU A 353 -11.22 16.07 -2.86
N GLU A 354 -10.39 16.49 -1.91
CA GLU A 354 -10.80 17.36 -0.79
C GLU A 354 -11.34 18.70 -1.30
N PHE A 355 -10.61 19.31 -2.23
CA PHE A 355 -10.99 20.58 -2.84
C PHE A 355 -12.29 20.45 -3.65
N ALA A 356 -12.46 19.39 -4.44
CA ALA A 356 -13.72 19.12 -5.16
C ALA A 356 -14.91 18.96 -4.21
N LYS A 357 -14.74 18.23 -3.10
CA LYS A 357 -15.79 18.06 -2.09
C LYS A 357 -16.22 19.39 -1.48
N MET A 358 -15.30 20.33 -1.28
CA MET A 358 -15.61 21.68 -0.79
C MET A 358 -16.58 22.45 -1.71
N PHE A 359 -16.52 22.16 -3.02
CA PHE A 359 -17.41 22.71 -4.05
C PHE A 359 -18.65 21.83 -4.31
N ASP A 360 -18.89 20.79 -3.51
CA ASP A 360 -19.98 19.80 -3.69
C ASP A 360 -19.86 18.94 -4.97
N PHE A 361 -18.63 18.70 -5.44
CA PHE A 361 -18.31 17.80 -6.55
C PHE A 361 -17.82 16.44 -6.04
N ASN A 362 -18.32 15.37 -6.66
CA ASN A 362 -17.81 14.02 -6.44
C ASN A 362 -16.62 13.68 -7.37
N GLU A 363 -15.99 12.53 -7.15
CA GLU A 363 -14.83 12.05 -7.92
C GLU A 363 -15.12 11.98 -9.43
N THR A 364 -16.29 11.47 -9.83
CA THR A 364 -16.68 11.36 -11.25
C THR A 364 -16.81 12.74 -11.90
N GLN A 365 -17.46 13.69 -11.23
CA GLN A 365 -17.65 15.04 -11.76
C GLN A 365 -16.32 15.81 -11.82
N LEU A 366 -15.45 15.63 -10.82
CA LEU A 366 -14.08 16.14 -10.87
C LEU A 366 -13.34 15.58 -12.08
N GLY A 367 -13.41 14.27 -12.32
CA GLY A 367 -12.76 13.64 -13.46
C GLY A 367 -13.21 14.20 -14.81
N GLU A 368 -14.51 14.49 -15.00
CA GLU A 368 -14.98 15.15 -16.23
C GLU A 368 -14.41 16.57 -16.38
N ILE A 369 -14.35 17.36 -15.30
CA ILE A 369 -13.75 18.71 -15.33
C ILE A 369 -12.26 18.64 -15.65
N ILE A 370 -11.54 17.69 -15.05
CA ILE A 370 -10.11 17.49 -15.32
C ILE A 370 -9.89 17.18 -16.80
N LEU A 371 -10.73 16.35 -17.42
CA LEU A 371 -10.65 16.09 -18.87
C LEU A 371 -10.88 17.35 -19.71
N GLU A 372 -11.79 18.22 -19.31
CA GLU A 372 -12.07 19.46 -20.02
C GLU A 372 -10.93 20.48 -19.93
N ILE A 373 -10.21 20.53 -18.80
CA ILE A 373 -9.12 21.49 -18.60
C ILE A 373 -7.74 20.96 -19.02
N LEU A 374 -7.58 19.63 -19.11
CA LEU A 374 -6.30 18.99 -19.40
C LEU A 374 -5.63 19.51 -20.68
N PRO A 375 -6.33 19.76 -21.81
CA PRO A 375 -5.69 20.30 -23.01
C PRO A 375 -5.01 21.66 -22.78
N GLU A 376 -5.56 22.48 -21.87
CA GLU A 376 -5.02 23.81 -21.52
C GLU A 376 -3.86 23.70 -20.52
N LYS A 377 -3.76 22.58 -19.79
CA LYS A 377 -2.79 22.37 -18.70
C LYS A 377 -1.75 21.29 -18.99
N ILE A 378 -1.78 20.65 -20.16
CA ILE A 378 -0.88 19.52 -20.44
C ILE A 378 0.60 19.94 -20.46
N GLU A 379 0.91 21.16 -20.89
CA GLU A 379 2.29 21.66 -20.99
C GLU A 379 2.91 22.03 -19.63
N VAL A 380 2.10 22.21 -18.59
CA VAL A 380 2.58 22.54 -17.24
C VAL A 380 2.72 21.30 -16.35
N LEU A 381 2.25 20.14 -16.81
CA LEU A 381 2.35 18.89 -16.08
C LEU A 381 3.67 18.17 -16.37
N THR A 382 4.24 17.57 -15.33
CA THR A 382 5.32 16.59 -15.48
C THR A 382 4.80 15.26 -16.04
N ASP A 383 5.70 14.43 -16.59
CA ASP A 383 5.35 13.09 -17.08
C ASP A 383 4.72 12.25 -15.96
N GLU A 384 5.25 12.35 -14.74
CA GLU A 384 4.72 11.70 -13.54
C GLU A 384 3.30 12.18 -13.18
N SER A 385 3.06 13.48 -13.30
CA SER A 385 1.76 14.08 -13.04
C SER A 385 0.71 13.66 -14.07
N LEU A 386 1.10 13.45 -15.34
CA LEU A 386 0.21 12.90 -16.36
C LEU A 386 -0.29 11.50 -15.99
N TYR A 387 0.57 10.63 -15.45
CA TYR A 387 0.12 9.32 -14.95
C TYR A 387 -0.86 9.43 -13.79
N SER A 388 -0.71 10.45 -12.96
CA SER A 388 -1.64 10.71 -11.84
C SER A 388 -3.02 11.13 -12.35
N VAL A 389 -3.12 11.83 -13.49
CA VAL A 389 -4.41 12.20 -14.11
C VAL A 389 -5.27 10.98 -14.41
N PHE A 390 -4.66 9.86 -14.85
CA PHE A 390 -5.41 8.62 -15.12
C PHE A 390 -6.21 8.14 -13.91
N PHE A 391 -5.72 8.39 -12.68
CA PHE A 391 -6.47 8.05 -11.48
C PHE A 391 -7.83 8.77 -11.42
N LEU A 392 -7.89 10.03 -11.86
CA LEU A 392 -9.07 10.90 -11.79
C LEU A 392 -10.10 10.58 -12.87
N ILE A 393 -9.66 9.99 -14.00
CA ILE A 393 -10.51 9.79 -15.18
C ILE A 393 -10.82 8.30 -15.45
N LYS A 394 -10.28 7.40 -14.63
CA LYS A 394 -10.45 5.94 -14.77
C LYS A 394 -11.90 5.47 -14.71
N HIS A 395 -12.82 6.27 -14.16
CA HIS A 395 -14.26 5.94 -14.10
C HIS A 395 -14.91 5.83 -15.48
N ARG A 396 -14.25 6.32 -16.54
CA ARG A 396 -14.71 6.16 -17.93
C ARG A 396 -14.31 4.83 -18.57
N LEU A 397 -13.44 4.07 -17.92
CA LEU A 397 -12.91 2.82 -18.47
C LEU A 397 -13.81 1.65 -18.10
N THR A 398 -14.16 0.85 -19.10
CA THR A 398 -14.77 -0.46 -18.91
C THR A 398 -13.70 -1.51 -18.57
N ILE A 399 -14.14 -2.72 -18.23
CA ILE A 399 -13.24 -3.86 -17.98
C ILE A 399 -12.52 -4.25 -19.28
N GLU A 400 -13.22 -4.15 -20.41
CA GLU A 400 -12.72 -4.39 -21.75
C GLU A 400 -11.65 -3.34 -22.11
N ASP A 401 -11.93 -2.04 -21.91
CA ASP A 401 -10.96 -0.97 -22.15
C ASP A 401 -9.70 -1.17 -21.31
N ASN A 402 -9.85 -1.54 -20.04
CA ASN A 402 -8.72 -1.79 -19.15
C ASN A 402 -7.86 -2.97 -19.64
N THR A 403 -8.50 -4.03 -20.14
CA THR A 403 -7.80 -5.19 -20.73
C THR A 403 -7.05 -4.78 -22.00
N GLU A 404 -7.65 -3.93 -22.85
CA GLU A 404 -6.99 -3.39 -24.05
C GLU A 404 -5.79 -2.50 -23.70
N ILE A 405 -5.93 -1.60 -22.74
CA ILE A 405 -4.87 -0.70 -22.26
C ILE A 405 -3.64 -1.52 -21.84
N PHE A 406 -3.81 -2.54 -20.99
CA PHE A 406 -2.67 -3.34 -20.53
C PHE A 406 -2.01 -4.12 -21.68
N ASN A 407 -2.81 -4.70 -22.59
CA ASN A 407 -2.30 -5.38 -23.78
C ASN A 407 -1.61 -4.44 -24.76
N TRP A 408 -1.93 -3.15 -24.72
CA TRP A 408 -1.29 -2.12 -25.53
C TRP A 408 -0.01 -1.59 -24.86
N VAL A 409 -0.04 -1.29 -23.56
CA VAL A 409 1.05 -0.65 -22.81
C VAL A 409 2.21 -1.62 -22.57
N LEU A 410 1.95 -2.81 -22.00
CA LEU A 410 3.02 -3.68 -21.51
C LEU A 410 3.96 -4.19 -22.62
N PRO A 411 3.48 -4.59 -23.82
CA PRO A 411 4.40 -4.96 -24.91
C PRO A 411 5.28 -3.80 -25.39
N ARG A 412 4.79 -2.56 -25.32
CA ARG A 412 5.56 -1.36 -25.68
C ARG A 412 6.64 -1.08 -24.64
N TRP A 413 6.28 -1.11 -23.37
CA TRP A 413 7.22 -0.88 -22.27
C TRP A 413 8.25 -2.00 -22.11
N ASN A 414 7.87 -3.24 -22.42
CA ASN A 414 8.78 -4.40 -22.37
C ASN A 414 9.61 -4.59 -23.64
N LYS A 415 9.43 -3.77 -24.68
CA LYS A 415 10.06 -3.94 -26.00
C LYS A 415 11.58 -4.06 -25.94
N ASN A 416 12.22 -3.27 -25.07
CA ASN A 416 13.68 -3.20 -24.96
C ASN A 416 14.25 -4.17 -23.90
N ILE A 417 13.39 -4.93 -23.21
CA ILE A 417 13.82 -5.92 -22.21
C ILE A 417 14.31 -7.18 -22.93
N LYS A 418 15.54 -7.61 -22.63
CA LYS A 418 16.09 -8.87 -23.17
C LYS A 418 15.16 -10.05 -22.90
N LEU A 419 14.98 -10.93 -23.88
CA LEU A 419 14.03 -12.06 -23.83
C LEU A 419 14.32 -13.05 -22.69
N ASP A 420 15.59 -13.17 -22.30
CA ASP A 420 16.12 -14.02 -21.24
C ASP A 420 16.30 -13.27 -19.90
N PHE A 421 15.82 -12.04 -19.78
CA PHE A 421 15.91 -11.29 -18.52
C PHE A 421 15.12 -12.02 -17.42
N ARG A 422 15.85 -12.49 -16.40
CA ARG A 422 15.31 -13.07 -15.16
C ARG A 422 14.44 -14.30 -15.43
N ASP A 423 13.12 -14.20 -15.25
CA ASP A 423 12.18 -15.30 -15.53
C ASP A 423 11.96 -15.52 -17.04
N GLY A 424 12.46 -14.62 -17.88
CA GLY A 424 12.34 -14.67 -19.33
C GLY A 424 10.92 -14.39 -19.83
N LEU A 425 10.62 -14.88 -21.03
CA LEU A 425 9.29 -14.81 -21.61
C LEU A 425 8.30 -15.72 -20.88
N TRP A 426 7.03 -15.31 -20.87
CA TRP A 426 5.94 -16.13 -20.36
C TRP A 426 5.97 -17.55 -20.93
N ASN A 427 5.80 -18.53 -20.05
CA ASN A 427 5.62 -19.93 -20.39
C ASN A 427 4.83 -20.65 -19.28
N ASP A 428 4.30 -21.84 -19.58
CA ASP A 428 3.39 -22.55 -18.67
C ASP A 428 4.04 -22.99 -17.34
N LYS A 429 5.38 -23.01 -17.23
CA LYS A 429 6.04 -23.30 -15.96
C LYS A 429 5.89 -22.18 -14.94
N LEU A 430 5.54 -20.96 -15.39
CA LEU A 430 5.28 -19.80 -14.55
C LEU A 430 3.82 -19.70 -14.11
N LEU A 431 2.97 -20.63 -14.55
CA LEU A 431 1.55 -20.66 -14.24
C LEU A 431 1.33 -20.83 -12.72
N PRO A 432 0.66 -19.88 -12.05
CA PRO A 432 0.34 -20.03 -10.64
C PRO A 432 -0.70 -21.13 -10.40
N PRO A 433 -0.73 -21.75 -9.21
CA PRO A 433 -1.83 -22.64 -8.83
C PRO A 433 -3.17 -21.88 -8.85
N SER A 434 -4.26 -22.59 -9.14
CA SER A 434 -5.61 -22.01 -9.11
C SER A 434 -6.15 -21.87 -7.69
N ASP A 435 -5.76 -22.77 -6.80
CA ASP A 435 -6.16 -22.76 -5.39
C ASP A 435 -5.24 -21.85 -4.55
N THR A 436 -5.85 -21.06 -3.65
CA THR A 436 -5.11 -20.09 -2.82
C THR A 436 -4.38 -20.78 -1.66
N ASP A 437 -4.93 -21.85 -1.09
CA ASP A 437 -4.26 -22.60 -0.01
C ASP A 437 -3.03 -23.33 -0.54
N GLU A 438 -3.07 -23.82 -1.79
CA GLU A 438 -1.89 -24.33 -2.50
C GLU A 438 -0.85 -23.24 -2.74
N ALA A 439 -1.26 -22.02 -3.09
CA ALA A 439 -0.34 -20.90 -3.27
C ALA A 439 0.38 -20.52 -1.95
N ILE A 440 -0.36 -20.46 -0.85
CA ILE A 440 0.18 -20.23 0.50
C ILE A 440 1.09 -21.38 0.91
N GLY A 441 0.68 -22.62 0.63
CA GLY A 441 1.47 -23.81 0.89
C GLY A 441 2.82 -23.76 0.19
N ASN A 442 2.88 -23.31 -1.06
CA ASN A 442 4.14 -23.15 -1.77
C ASN A 442 5.03 -22.01 -1.26
N ILE A 443 4.46 -20.90 -0.77
CA ILE A 443 5.25 -19.86 -0.10
C ILE A 443 5.93 -20.44 1.14
N LEU A 444 5.17 -21.15 1.98
CA LEU A 444 5.70 -21.80 3.18
C LEU A 444 6.74 -22.86 2.80
N ARG A 445 6.47 -23.66 1.77
CA ARG A 445 7.41 -24.66 1.27
C ARG A 445 8.71 -24.07 0.76
N LEU A 446 8.65 -22.94 0.03
CA LEU A 446 9.83 -22.18 -0.36
C LEU A 446 10.63 -21.79 0.89
N TYR A 447 9.99 -21.14 1.87
CA TYR A 447 10.64 -20.68 3.11
C TYR A 447 11.29 -21.82 3.90
N LEU A 448 10.62 -22.98 4.02
CA LEU A 448 11.19 -24.17 4.67
C LEU A 448 12.48 -24.66 3.96
N GLY A 449 12.61 -24.38 2.65
CA GLY A 449 13.77 -24.73 1.83
C GLY A 449 14.80 -23.62 1.61
N LEU A 450 14.60 -22.40 2.14
CA LEU A 450 15.58 -21.31 1.99
C LEU A 450 16.82 -21.56 2.86
N PRO A 451 18.03 -21.09 2.50
CA PRO A 451 19.24 -21.30 3.30
C PRO A 451 19.20 -20.64 4.70
N ASP A 452 18.45 -19.54 4.84
CA ASP A 452 18.27 -18.82 6.10
C ASP A 452 17.39 -19.61 7.08
N LYS A 453 17.91 -19.87 8.29
CA LYS A 453 17.20 -20.63 9.32
C LYS A 453 16.06 -19.82 9.95
N GLU A 454 16.17 -18.49 10.03
CA GLU A 454 15.14 -17.63 10.61
C GLU A 454 13.85 -17.74 9.78
N LEU A 455 13.97 -17.63 8.45
CA LEU A 455 12.85 -17.80 7.52
C LEU A 455 12.18 -19.18 7.63
N ARG A 456 12.97 -20.24 7.87
CA ARG A 456 12.39 -21.58 8.08
C ARG A 456 11.59 -21.65 9.38
N TRP A 457 12.08 -21.04 10.45
CA TRP A 457 11.36 -21.00 11.73
C TRP A 457 10.07 -20.20 11.63
N GLU A 458 10.08 -19.09 10.89
CA GLU A 458 8.87 -18.33 10.59
C GLU A 458 7.83 -19.21 9.88
N ALA A 459 8.23 -19.98 8.87
CA ALA A 459 7.33 -20.92 8.19
C ALA A 459 6.81 -22.03 9.12
N ILE A 460 7.67 -22.60 10.00
CA ILE A 460 7.24 -23.57 11.02
C ILE A 460 6.16 -22.96 11.93
N HIS A 461 6.38 -21.74 12.42
CA HIS A 461 5.43 -21.06 13.28
C HIS A 461 4.11 -20.79 12.56
N SER A 462 4.18 -20.39 11.29
CA SER A 462 3.00 -20.19 10.45
C SER A 462 2.19 -21.48 10.25
N ILE A 463 2.85 -22.60 9.91
CA ILE A 463 2.19 -23.92 9.76
C ILE A 463 1.55 -24.35 11.08
N ARG A 464 2.28 -24.21 12.19
CA ARG A 464 1.78 -24.52 13.53
C ARG A 464 0.53 -23.70 13.85
N ASN A 465 0.50 -22.42 13.51
CA ASN A 465 -0.64 -21.54 13.77
C ASN A 465 -1.85 -21.90 12.90
N LEU A 466 -1.64 -22.16 11.61
CA LEU A 466 -2.70 -22.58 10.68
C LEU A 466 -3.46 -23.78 11.24
N VAL A 467 -2.73 -24.83 11.63
CA VAL A 467 -3.36 -26.05 12.18
C VAL A 467 -4.03 -25.76 13.52
N ASN A 468 -3.37 -25.05 14.44
CA ASN A 468 -3.92 -24.73 15.76
C ASN A 468 -5.22 -23.90 15.69
N LEU A 469 -5.35 -23.05 14.68
CA LEU A 469 -6.54 -22.23 14.40
C LEU A 469 -7.54 -22.89 13.43
N GLY A 470 -7.26 -24.12 12.96
CA GLY A 470 -8.23 -24.95 12.25
C GLY A 470 -8.13 -24.96 10.73
N ASN A 471 -7.16 -24.28 10.14
CA ASN A 471 -6.85 -24.43 8.71
C ASN A 471 -5.91 -25.63 8.50
N LYS A 472 -6.45 -26.73 7.95
CA LYS A 472 -5.69 -27.94 7.61
C LYS A 472 -5.36 -28.09 6.13
N SER A 473 -6.04 -27.35 5.24
CA SER A 473 -5.89 -27.49 3.79
C SER A 473 -4.44 -27.23 3.34
N THR A 474 -3.82 -26.17 3.87
CA THR A 474 -2.40 -25.88 3.59
C THR A 474 -1.47 -26.99 4.07
N LEU A 475 -1.70 -27.58 5.24
CA LEU A 475 -0.89 -28.70 5.73
C LEU A 475 -1.06 -29.95 4.85
N ASN A 476 -2.30 -30.27 4.46
CA ASN A 476 -2.58 -31.41 3.59
C ASN A 476 -1.85 -31.28 2.26
N TYR A 477 -1.85 -30.07 1.68
CA TYR A 477 -1.07 -29.76 0.50
C TYR A 477 0.43 -29.97 0.73
N LEU A 478 1.00 -29.38 1.79
CA LEU A 478 2.43 -29.51 2.12
C LEU A 478 2.86 -30.97 2.27
N ILE A 479 2.07 -31.81 2.94
CA ILE A 479 2.33 -33.26 3.09
C ILE A 479 2.28 -33.98 1.75
N LYS A 480 1.35 -33.61 0.86
CA LYS A 480 1.24 -34.18 -0.50
C LYS A 480 2.48 -33.89 -1.34
N VAL A 481 3.00 -32.66 -1.30
CA VAL A 481 4.13 -32.20 -2.16
C VAL A 481 5.51 -32.27 -1.50
N GLN A 482 5.61 -32.85 -0.29
CA GLN A 482 6.85 -32.85 0.50
C GLN A 482 8.04 -33.53 -0.18
N ASN A 483 7.78 -34.44 -1.13
CA ASN A 483 8.79 -35.23 -1.84
C ASN A 483 9.17 -34.64 -3.20
N GLU A 484 8.51 -33.57 -3.65
CA GLU A 484 8.90 -32.86 -4.87
C GLU A 484 10.26 -32.19 -4.67
N THR A 485 11.11 -32.20 -5.70
CA THR A 485 12.50 -31.71 -5.62
C THR A 485 12.66 -30.24 -6.01
N ASN A 486 11.61 -29.62 -6.55
CA ASN A 486 11.53 -28.21 -6.88
C ASN A 486 10.29 -27.58 -6.25
N CYS A 487 10.21 -26.25 -6.28
CA CYS A 487 9.11 -25.42 -5.79
C CYS A 487 8.66 -24.44 -6.90
N SER A 488 8.65 -24.87 -8.16
CA SER A 488 8.14 -24.05 -9.26
C SER A 488 6.61 -23.88 -9.14
N PRO A 489 6.02 -22.74 -9.52
CA PRO A 489 6.65 -21.51 -10.05
C PRO A 489 7.17 -20.53 -8.97
N PHE A 490 7.31 -20.93 -7.71
CA PHE A 490 7.65 -20.03 -6.60
C PHE A 490 9.15 -19.80 -6.42
N GLN A 491 9.97 -20.78 -6.80
CA GLN A 491 11.41 -20.61 -6.91
C GLN A 491 11.80 -19.99 -8.25
N ASN A 492 12.93 -19.30 -8.31
CA ASN A 492 13.64 -19.09 -9.57
C ASN A 492 14.28 -20.42 -10.01
N GLU A 493 14.17 -20.77 -11.30
CA GLU A 493 14.64 -22.06 -11.83
C GLU A 493 16.16 -22.23 -11.80
N GLU A 494 16.93 -21.13 -11.80
CA GLU A 494 18.39 -21.17 -11.77
C GLU A 494 18.93 -21.45 -10.35
N TYR A 495 18.10 -21.30 -9.32
CA TYR A 495 18.53 -21.40 -7.93
C TYR A 495 18.16 -22.75 -7.32
N ILE A 496 19.05 -23.24 -6.44
CA ILE A 496 18.83 -24.50 -5.73
C ILE A 496 17.72 -24.32 -4.70
N PHE A 497 16.68 -25.14 -4.82
CA PHE A 497 15.71 -25.34 -3.75
C PHE A 497 16.13 -26.53 -2.88
N TYR A 498 16.40 -26.27 -1.61
CA TYR A 498 16.83 -27.30 -0.66
C TYR A 498 15.64 -28.14 -0.17
N TRP A 499 15.05 -28.94 -1.06
CA TRP A 499 13.83 -29.71 -0.79
C TRP A 499 13.94 -30.66 0.41
N ILE A 500 15.13 -31.23 0.68
CA ILE A 500 15.36 -32.06 1.87
C ILE A 500 15.28 -31.20 3.15
N SER A 501 15.78 -29.96 3.12
CA SER A 501 15.58 -29.01 4.22
C SER A 501 14.10 -28.66 4.37
N ALA A 502 13.39 -28.42 3.26
CA ALA A 502 11.97 -28.13 3.29
C ALA A 502 11.17 -29.26 3.95
N LYS A 503 11.44 -30.51 3.56
CA LYS A 503 10.83 -31.71 4.15
C LYS A 503 11.17 -31.86 5.63
N LEU A 504 12.45 -31.68 6.01
CA LEU A 504 12.86 -31.76 7.41
C LEU A 504 12.13 -30.74 8.28
N TYR A 505 12.10 -29.47 7.88
CA TYR A 505 11.46 -28.42 8.66
C TYR A 505 9.94 -28.54 8.67
N LEU A 506 9.32 -29.06 7.60
CA LEU A 506 7.92 -29.46 7.61
C LEU A 506 7.65 -30.49 8.71
N TRP A 507 8.45 -31.56 8.80
CA TRP A 507 8.26 -32.59 9.83
C TRP A 507 8.54 -32.11 11.25
N ILE A 508 9.41 -31.11 11.43
CA ILE A 508 9.56 -30.41 12.72
C ILE A 508 8.26 -29.68 13.09
N ALA A 509 7.62 -29.00 12.15
CA ALA A 509 6.33 -28.35 12.38
C ALA A 509 5.24 -29.39 12.75
N VAL A 510 5.16 -30.48 11.99
CA VAL A 510 4.17 -31.56 12.23
C VAL A 510 4.41 -32.26 13.56
N ASP A 511 5.65 -32.52 13.96
CA ASP A 511 5.98 -33.03 15.30
C ASP A 511 5.46 -32.10 16.39
N ARG A 512 5.73 -30.79 16.27
CA ARG A 512 5.25 -29.82 17.24
C ARG A 512 3.72 -29.76 17.31
N VAL A 513 3.04 -29.76 16.16
CA VAL A 513 1.57 -29.79 16.09
C VAL A 513 1.01 -31.07 16.69
N SER A 514 1.61 -32.24 16.41
CA SER A 514 1.15 -33.52 16.95
C SER A 514 1.24 -33.62 18.47
N ALA A 515 2.15 -32.86 19.10
CA ALA A 515 2.26 -32.78 20.55
C ALA A 515 1.23 -31.83 21.17
N GLU A 516 0.73 -30.85 20.42
CA GLU A 516 -0.17 -29.80 20.91
C GLU A 516 -1.64 -30.11 20.65
N VAL A 517 -1.96 -30.58 19.44
CA VAL A 517 -3.32 -30.82 18.93
C VAL A 517 -3.36 -32.11 18.09
N PRO A 518 -3.02 -33.28 18.67
CA PRO A 518 -2.96 -34.56 17.95
C PRO A 518 -4.28 -34.90 17.22
N GLU A 519 -5.43 -34.52 17.79
CA GLU A 519 -6.76 -34.75 17.23
C GLU A 519 -6.93 -34.18 15.82
N LYS A 520 -6.18 -33.12 15.49
CA LYS A 520 -6.24 -32.47 14.18
C LYS A 520 -5.50 -33.22 13.07
N LEU A 521 -4.65 -34.18 13.43
CA LEU A 521 -3.79 -34.92 12.52
C LEU A 521 -4.19 -36.39 12.34
N VAL A 522 -5.19 -36.87 13.08
CA VAL A 522 -5.60 -38.29 13.07
C VAL A 522 -5.97 -38.79 11.67
N ASP A 523 -6.59 -37.93 10.86
CA ASP A 523 -6.97 -38.23 9.47
C ASP A 523 -5.77 -38.40 8.52
N LEU A 524 -4.58 -37.94 8.91
CA LEU A 524 -3.35 -38.05 8.12
C LEU A 524 -2.47 -39.25 8.52
N LYS A 525 -2.88 -40.05 9.52
CA LYS A 525 -2.06 -41.13 10.10
C LYS A 525 -1.50 -42.11 9.06
N GLU A 526 -2.30 -42.48 8.06
CA GLU A 526 -1.90 -43.45 7.02
C GLU A 526 -0.80 -42.86 6.13
N LEU A 527 -0.88 -41.56 5.82
CA LEU A 527 0.17 -40.86 5.08
C LEU A 527 1.47 -40.81 5.88
N PHE A 528 1.39 -40.60 7.19
CA PHE A 528 2.56 -40.56 8.06
C PHE A 528 3.23 -41.92 8.20
N ILE A 529 2.45 -43.00 8.34
CA ILE A 529 2.97 -44.38 8.36
C ILE A 529 3.63 -44.71 7.02
N LYS A 530 2.97 -44.38 5.90
CA LYS A 530 3.53 -44.58 4.56
C LYS A 530 4.86 -43.83 4.39
N GLU A 531 4.93 -42.58 4.84
CA GLU A 531 6.17 -41.80 4.74
C GLU A 531 7.26 -42.33 5.68
N LEU A 532 6.91 -42.86 6.86
CA LEU A 532 7.86 -43.51 7.76
C LEU A 532 8.49 -44.77 7.14
N GLN A 533 7.74 -45.47 6.29
CA GLN A 533 8.15 -46.68 5.57
C GLN A 533 8.82 -46.38 4.22
N ASN A 534 8.97 -45.10 3.86
CA ASN A 534 9.56 -44.71 2.58
C ASN A 534 11.10 -44.93 2.60
N GLU A 535 11.58 -45.88 1.81
CA GLU A 535 13.00 -46.23 1.70
C GLU A 535 13.76 -45.37 0.67
N GLU A 536 13.09 -44.54 -0.14
CA GLU A 536 13.74 -43.72 -1.17
C GLU A 536 14.63 -42.61 -0.59
N LEU A 537 14.31 -42.12 0.62
CA LEU A 537 15.08 -41.10 1.34
C LEU A 537 15.17 -41.45 2.83
N PRO A 538 16.09 -42.35 3.24
CA PRO A 538 16.21 -42.81 4.62
C PRO A 538 16.95 -41.80 5.53
N HIS A 539 16.55 -40.52 5.47
CA HIS A 539 17.20 -39.44 6.18
C HIS A 539 16.88 -39.51 7.68
N VAL A 540 17.88 -39.80 8.51
CA VAL A 540 17.75 -40.12 9.95
C VAL A 540 16.91 -39.08 10.73
N LEU A 541 17.13 -37.78 10.51
CA LEU A 541 16.37 -36.75 11.23
C LEU A 541 14.90 -36.65 10.78
N ILE A 542 14.62 -36.89 9.49
CA ILE A 542 13.24 -36.84 8.97
C ILE A 542 12.47 -38.02 9.57
N ILE A 543 13.05 -39.23 9.50
CA ILE A 543 12.50 -40.44 10.13
C ILE A 543 12.28 -40.23 11.63
N PHE A 544 13.23 -39.59 12.33
CA PHE A 544 13.08 -39.29 13.75
C PHE A 544 11.84 -38.46 14.05
N PHE A 545 11.59 -37.37 13.31
CA PHE A 545 10.41 -36.53 13.53
C PHE A 545 9.12 -37.24 13.13
N ILE A 546 9.09 -37.97 12.01
CA ILE A 546 7.91 -38.78 11.62
C ILE A 546 7.58 -39.80 12.71
N LYS A 547 8.58 -40.51 13.23
CA LYS A 547 8.40 -41.49 14.31
C LYS A 547 7.78 -40.85 15.55
N ARG A 548 8.23 -39.65 15.94
CA ARG A 548 7.65 -38.92 17.07
C ARG A 548 6.20 -38.52 16.82
N VAL A 549 5.87 -38.06 15.61
CA VAL A 549 4.48 -37.77 15.20
C VAL A 549 3.62 -39.02 15.39
N CYS A 550 4.03 -40.17 14.86
CA CYS A 550 3.31 -41.43 15.02
C CYS A 550 3.15 -41.81 16.51
N GLN A 551 4.18 -41.63 17.33
CA GLN A 551 4.12 -41.90 18.78
C GLN A 551 3.13 -40.97 19.51
N ASN A 552 3.07 -39.69 19.14
CA ASN A 552 2.12 -38.75 19.71
C ASN A 552 0.67 -39.12 19.35
N LEU A 553 0.44 -39.55 18.11
CA LEU A 553 -0.88 -40.03 17.67
C LEU A 553 -1.29 -41.34 18.35
N LEU A 554 -0.35 -42.29 18.55
CA LEU A 554 -0.62 -43.52 19.31
C LEU A 554 -1.04 -43.20 20.75
N LYS A 555 -0.26 -42.35 21.45
CA LYS A 555 -0.59 -41.89 22.81
C LYS A 555 -1.93 -41.17 22.92
N TYR A 556 -2.38 -40.54 21.84
CA TYR A 556 -3.70 -39.90 21.78
C TYR A 556 -4.81 -40.94 21.60
N ASN A 557 -4.63 -41.93 20.73
CA ASN A 557 -5.62 -43.00 20.52
C ASN A 557 -5.77 -43.95 21.72
N ASP A 558 -4.72 -44.09 22.55
CA ASP A 558 -4.74 -44.91 23.78
C ASP A 558 -5.43 -44.21 24.96
N LYS A 559 -5.83 -42.94 24.82
CA LYS A 559 -6.60 -42.16 25.81
C LYS A 559 -8.06 -42.10 25.42
#